data_AF-A0A931P5N5-F1
#
_entry.id   AF-A0A931P5N5-F1
#
_cell.length_a   1.000
_cell.length_b   1.000
_cell.length_c   1.000
_cell.angle_alpha   90.00
_cell.angle_beta   90.00
_cell.angle_gamma   90.00
#
_symmetry.space_group_name_H-M   'P 1'
#
loop_
_entity.id
_entity.type
_entity.pdbx_description
1 polymer ?
#
loop_
_entity_poly.entity_id
_entity_poly.type
_entity_poly.pdbx_seq_one_letter_code
_entity_poly.pdbx_strand_id
1 'polypeptide(L)'
;MKTKHSGVIRMRAHTGRYMSFAITAAFATFAAGCGEGGPPLVPVQGVVKFEGKPLENAELTFAPDPANKDVTPGSAMTADDGTYKARYQSRFGLAEGKYKISIRKIEVKNDAKIPEAIKGDPTQMEMLGAVKQSLPDKYAKLDKTAFTIEVKPGGSDPFDFELDAKGR
;
A
#
# COMPACT_ATOMS: atom_id res chain seq x y z
N MET A 1 -69.66 56.86 29.02
CA MET A 1 -70.48 55.64 29.09
C MET A 1 -69.53 54.44 29.16
N LYS A 2 -69.60 53.64 30.25
CA LYS A 2 -68.94 52.32 30.53
C LYS A 2 -67.38 52.28 30.54
N THR A 3 -66.69 52.28 31.69
CA THR A 3 -66.39 51.20 32.70
C THR A 3 -65.27 50.20 32.35
N LYS A 4 -64.27 50.16 33.26
CA LYS A 4 -63.60 49.00 33.89
C LYS A 4 -62.43 48.22 33.22
N HIS A 5 -61.36 48.17 34.02
CA HIS A 5 -60.56 47.02 34.51
C HIS A 5 -59.82 46.06 33.56
N SER A 6 -58.49 46.07 33.76
CA SER A 6 -57.59 44.94 34.06
C SER A 6 -57.97 43.51 33.66
N GLY A 7 -57.05 42.84 32.96
CA GLY A 7 -57.03 41.38 32.84
C GLY A 7 -55.75 40.88 32.18
N VAL A 8 -54.81 40.40 33.00
CA VAL A 8 -53.63 39.63 32.57
C VAL A 8 -54.11 38.23 32.18
N ILE A 9 -53.78 37.73 30.98
CA ILE A 9 -53.99 36.32 30.62
C ILE A 9 -52.75 35.78 29.91
N ARG A 10 -52.40 34.58 30.37
CA ARG A 10 -51.14 33.86 30.27
C ARG A 10 -50.91 33.20 28.91
N MET A 11 -49.63 33.02 28.59
CA MET A 11 -49.13 32.05 27.62
C MET A 11 -49.79 30.67 27.80
N ARG A 12 -50.17 30.06 26.68
CA ARG A 12 -50.34 28.61 26.57
C ARG A 12 -49.92 28.17 25.17
N ALA A 13 -48.93 27.27 25.13
CA ALA A 13 -48.43 26.65 23.91
C ALA A 13 -49.50 25.74 23.29
N HIS A 14 -49.58 25.73 21.97
CA HIS A 14 -50.27 24.70 21.19
C HIS A 14 -49.35 24.22 20.07
N THR A 15 -49.22 22.90 20.03
CA THR A 15 -48.48 22.04 19.11
C THR A 15 -49.20 21.87 17.78
N GLY A 16 -48.42 21.73 16.70
CA GLY A 16 -48.85 21.28 15.36
C GLY A 16 -49.13 22.43 14.37
N ARG A 17 -48.78 22.39 13.08
CA ARG A 17 -48.19 21.34 12.24
C ARG A 17 -47.94 21.97 10.84
N TYR A 18 -46.76 21.73 10.27
CA TYR A 18 -46.35 21.88 8.85
C TYR A 18 -46.48 23.24 8.15
N MET A 19 -45.35 23.85 7.83
CA MET A 19 -45.24 24.76 6.68
C MET A 19 -43.86 24.62 6.03
N SER A 20 -43.92 24.24 4.75
CA SER A 20 -42.85 23.91 3.82
C SER A 20 -41.79 25.00 3.66
N PHE A 21 -40.53 24.63 3.40
CA PHE A 21 -39.79 25.10 2.23
C PHE A 21 -38.52 24.25 2.03
N ALA A 22 -38.33 23.78 0.80
CA ALA A 22 -37.31 22.85 0.37
C ALA A 22 -36.09 23.57 -0.25
N ILE A 23 -35.01 22.81 -0.46
CA ILE A 23 -33.93 23.04 -1.46
C ILE A 23 -32.94 24.17 -1.07
N THR A 24 -31.66 23.90 -0.77
CA THR A 24 -30.65 23.59 -1.80
C THR A 24 -29.37 23.06 -1.14
N ALA A 25 -28.88 21.93 -1.65
CA ALA A 25 -27.57 21.39 -1.41
C ALA A 25 -26.46 22.30 -1.97
N ALA A 26 -25.42 22.55 -1.19
CA ALA A 26 -24.13 22.99 -1.70
C ALA A 26 -23.02 22.22 -0.97
N PHE A 27 -22.96 20.93 -1.30
CA PHE A 27 -21.81 20.08 -1.06
C PHE A 27 -20.70 20.53 -2.02
N ALA A 28 -19.94 21.56 -1.65
CA ALA A 28 -18.78 22.00 -2.41
C ALA A 28 -17.54 21.25 -1.89
N THR A 29 -17.44 19.96 -2.21
CA THR A 29 -16.19 19.19 -2.11
C THR A 29 -15.25 19.64 -3.24
N PHE A 30 -14.51 20.72 -3.01
CA PHE A 30 -13.33 21.06 -3.80
C PHE A 30 -12.10 20.38 -3.18
N ALA A 31 -12.00 19.06 -3.35
CA ALA A 31 -10.71 18.40 -3.32
C ALA A 31 -10.10 18.54 -4.72
N ALA A 32 -9.52 19.72 -5.00
CA ALA A 32 -8.63 19.89 -6.14
C ALA A 32 -7.36 19.08 -5.85
N GLY A 33 -7.41 17.79 -6.20
CA GLY A 33 -6.22 16.94 -6.25
C GLY A 33 -5.29 17.49 -7.32
N CYS A 34 -4.24 18.17 -6.89
CA CYS A 34 -3.12 18.57 -7.72
C CYS A 34 -2.44 17.27 -8.19
N GLY A 35 -2.79 16.81 -9.38
CA GLY A 35 -2.39 15.51 -9.89
C GLY A 35 -0.90 15.48 -10.26
N GLU A 36 -0.09 14.79 -9.47
CA GLU A 36 1.10 14.13 -10.00
C GLU A 36 0.64 13.13 -11.07
N GLY A 37 1.17 13.25 -12.29
CA GLY A 37 0.68 12.56 -13.49
C GLY A 37 0.72 11.03 -13.42
N GLY A 38 -0.32 10.43 -12.85
CA GLY A 38 -0.51 8.98 -12.77
C GLY A 38 -1.73 8.61 -11.92
N PRO A 39 -2.09 7.31 -11.86
CA PRO A 39 -3.23 6.85 -11.08
C PRO A 39 -3.06 7.16 -9.59
N PRO A 40 -4.16 7.26 -8.82
CA PRO A 40 -4.07 7.37 -7.37
C PRO A 40 -3.37 6.14 -6.80
N LEU A 41 -2.42 6.37 -5.90
CA LEU A 41 -1.66 5.30 -5.25
C LEU A 41 -2.07 5.18 -3.79
N VAL A 42 -2.20 3.94 -3.34
CA VAL A 42 -2.45 3.57 -1.96
C VAL A 42 -1.12 3.10 -1.34
N PRO A 43 -0.75 3.58 -0.14
CA PRO A 43 0.45 3.09 0.54
C PRO A 43 0.41 1.57 0.73
N VAL A 44 1.49 0.91 0.31
CA VAL A 44 1.68 -0.53 0.48
C VAL A 44 3.01 -0.73 1.19
N GLN A 45 2.95 -1.30 2.39
CA GLN A 45 4.11 -1.48 3.27
C GLN A 45 3.88 -2.67 4.20
N GLY A 46 4.94 -3.14 4.83
CA GLY A 46 4.90 -4.25 5.77
C GLY A 46 6.29 -4.66 6.19
N VAL A 47 6.38 -5.85 6.79
CA VAL A 47 7.63 -6.46 7.25
C VAL A 47 7.81 -7.82 6.58
N VAL A 48 9.01 -8.08 6.05
CA VAL A 48 9.40 -9.42 5.61
C VAL A 48 10.29 -10.05 6.66
N LYS A 49 10.01 -11.30 6.99
CA LYS A 49 10.86 -12.13 7.83
C LYS A 49 11.22 -13.43 7.13
N PHE A 50 12.37 -13.98 7.48
CA PHE A 50 12.79 -15.32 7.08
C PHE A 50 13.21 -16.09 8.33
N GLU A 51 12.59 -17.26 8.55
CA GLU A 51 12.83 -18.11 9.73
C GLU A 51 12.63 -17.32 11.05
N GLY A 52 11.58 -16.50 11.09
CA GLY A 52 11.19 -15.67 12.24
C GLY A 52 12.10 -14.45 12.49
N LYS A 53 13.10 -14.19 11.65
CA LYS A 53 14.00 -13.03 11.75
C LYS A 53 13.69 -12.01 10.67
N PRO A 54 13.81 -10.70 10.94
CA PRO A 54 13.72 -9.68 9.91
C PRO A 54 14.62 -9.98 8.70
N LEU A 55 14.06 -9.88 7.50
CA LEU A 55 14.78 -10.14 6.27
C LEU A 55 15.18 -8.82 5.62
N GLU A 56 16.41 -8.38 5.87
CA GLU A 56 16.99 -7.19 5.25
C GLU A 56 17.47 -7.42 3.81
N ASN A 57 17.60 -6.33 3.05
CA ASN A 57 18.17 -6.30 1.70
C ASN A 57 17.51 -7.30 0.75
N ALA A 58 16.20 -7.53 0.91
CA ALA A 58 15.38 -8.33 0.04
C ALA A 58 14.61 -7.43 -0.93
N GLU A 59 14.65 -7.78 -2.21
CA GLU A 59 13.90 -7.14 -3.27
C GLU A 59 12.51 -7.77 -3.38
N LEU A 60 11.47 -6.95 -3.31
CA LEU A 60 10.10 -7.34 -3.61
C LEU A 60 9.70 -6.77 -4.96
N THR A 61 9.08 -7.61 -5.79
CA THR A 61 8.45 -7.20 -7.05
C THR A 61 6.96 -7.44 -6.95
N PHE A 62 6.18 -6.41 -7.27
CA PHE A 62 4.72 -6.42 -7.28
C PHE A 62 4.23 -6.43 -8.73
N ALA A 63 3.84 -7.60 -9.22
CA ALA A 63 3.28 -7.76 -10.54
C ALA A 63 1.76 -7.54 -10.49
N PRO A 64 1.20 -6.48 -11.10
CA PRO A 64 -0.24 -6.25 -11.12
C PRO A 64 -0.94 -7.35 -11.92
N ASP A 65 -2.14 -7.71 -11.46
CA ASP A 65 -3.06 -8.50 -12.27
C ASP A 65 -3.44 -7.70 -13.53
N PRO A 66 -3.39 -8.30 -14.74
CA PRO A 66 -3.80 -7.62 -15.97
C PRO A 66 -5.25 -7.11 -15.96
N ALA A 67 -6.11 -7.64 -15.08
CA ALA A 67 -7.48 -7.18 -14.91
C ALA A 67 -7.61 -5.94 -14.01
N ASN A 68 -6.53 -5.47 -13.38
CA ASN A 68 -6.55 -4.22 -12.61
C ASN A 68 -6.88 -3.04 -13.54
N LYS A 69 -7.65 -2.08 -13.02
CA LYS A 69 -8.00 -0.85 -13.74
C LYS A 69 -6.76 -0.07 -14.18
N ASP A 70 -5.79 0.03 -13.28
CA ASP A 70 -4.51 0.71 -13.48
C ASP A 70 -3.36 -0.29 -13.31
N VAL A 71 -2.47 -0.35 -14.30
CA VAL A 71 -1.34 -1.29 -14.31
C VAL A 71 -0.11 -0.61 -13.73
N THR A 72 0.14 -0.81 -12.43
CA THR A 72 1.29 -0.21 -11.73
C THR A 72 2.27 -1.27 -11.22
N PRO A 73 3.21 -1.77 -12.04
CA PRO A 73 4.26 -2.68 -11.57
C PRO A 73 5.13 -2.02 -10.50
N GLY A 74 5.17 -2.64 -9.33
CA GLY A 74 5.83 -2.08 -8.16
C GLY A 74 7.13 -2.78 -7.80
N SER A 75 7.96 -2.08 -7.05
CA SER A 75 9.12 -2.67 -6.37
C SER A 75 9.29 -2.14 -4.95
N ALA A 76 9.98 -2.90 -4.11
CA ALA A 76 10.45 -2.47 -2.81
C ALA A 76 11.78 -3.14 -2.45
N MET A 77 12.52 -2.52 -1.54
CA MET A 77 13.68 -3.14 -0.87
C MET A 77 13.39 -3.13 0.63
N THR A 78 13.68 -4.23 1.31
CA THR A 78 13.58 -4.28 2.77
C THR A 78 14.77 -3.57 3.43
N ALA A 79 14.50 -2.81 4.47
CA ALA A 79 15.51 -2.24 5.37
C ALA A 79 16.04 -3.30 6.35
N ASP A 80 17.01 -2.91 7.18
CA ASP A 80 17.67 -3.79 8.17
C ASP A 80 16.69 -4.42 9.17
N ASP A 81 15.58 -3.74 9.46
CA ASP A 81 14.49 -4.22 10.32
C ASP A 81 13.43 -5.04 9.57
N GLY A 82 13.68 -5.38 8.30
CA GLY A 82 12.78 -6.13 7.43
C GLY A 82 11.61 -5.31 6.89
N THR A 83 11.47 -4.03 7.26
CA THR A 83 10.38 -3.19 6.76
C THR A 83 10.57 -2.84 5.30
N TYR A 84 9.48 -2.70 4.55
CA TYR A 84 9.51 -2.25 3.17
C TYR A 84 8.39 -1.26 2.87
N LYS A 85 8.58 -0.45 1.82
CA LYS A 85 7.55 0.42 1.24
C LYS A 85 7.56 0.25 -0.26
N ALA A 86 6.46 -0.23 -0.82
CA ALA A 86 6.32 -0.39 -2.26
C ALA A 86 6.29 0.97 -2.95
N ARG A 87 6.88 1.01 -4.14
CA ARG A 87 6.88 2.17 -5.02
C ARG A 87 6.47 1.75 -6.41
N TYR A 88 5.74 2.64 -7.08
CA TYR A 88 5.53 2.62 -8.52
C TYR A 88 6.26 3.82 -9.12
N GLN A 89 7.26 3.55 -9.95
CA GLN A 89 8.20 4.57 -10.43
C GLN A 89 8.81 5.32 -9.23
N SER A 90 8.76 6.65 -9.24
CA SER A 90 9.30 7.49 -8.15
C SER A 90 8.29 7.73 -7.01
N ARG A 91 7.07 7.19 -7.08
CA ARG A 91 6.00 7.46 -6.11
C ARG A 91 5.78 6.28 -5.18
N PHE A 92 5.48 6.56 -3.91
CA PHE A 92 5.14 5.53 -2.93
C PHE A 92 3.72 5.01 -3.12
N GLY A 93 3.56 3.71 -2.92
CA GLY A 93 2.29 3.01 -3.06
C GLY A 93 2.06 2.41 -4.44
N LEU A 94 0.92 1.73 -4.56
CA LEU A 94 0.44 1.05 -5.77
C LEU A 94 -1.01 1.44 -6.02
N ALA A 95 -1.46 1.36 -7.27
CA ALA A 95 -2.87 1.57 -7.56
C ALA A 95 -3.72 0.44 -6.94
N GLU A 96 -5.00 0.73 -6.73
CA GLU A 96 -5.98 -0.27 -6.30
C GLU A 96 -5.96 -1.50 -7.23
N GLY A 97 -6.03 -2.69 -6.64
CA GLY A 97 -6.11 -3.94 -7.38
C GLY A 97 -5.32 -5.08 -6.77
N LYS A 98 -5.23 -6.17 -7.52
CA LYS A 98 -4.56 -7.41 -7.11
C LYS A 98 -3.14 -7.45 -7.62
N TYR A 99 -2.23 -7.95 -6.79
CA TYR A 99 -0.82 -8.08 -7.13
C TYR A 99 -0.31 -9.45 -6.74
N LYS A 100 0.49 -10.05 -7.62
CA LYS A 100 1.35 -11.18 -7.27
C LYS A 100 2.72 -10.66 -6.86
N ILE A 101 3.31 -11.27 -5.84
CA ILE A 101 4.54 -10.78 -5.23
C ILE A 101 5.63 -11.84 -5.31
N SER A 102 6.78 -11.48 -5.85
CA SER A 102 8.00 -12.26 -5.69
C SER A 102 8.96 -11.56 -4.74
N ILE A 103 9.63 -12.34 -3.90
CA ILE A 103 10.62 -11.86 -2.93
C ILE A 103 11.95 -12.56 -3.21
N ARG A 104 13.00 -11.78 -3.41
CA ARG A 104 14.35 -12.23 -3.74
C ARG A 104 15.33 -11.65 -2.75
N LYS A 105 16.34 -12.44 -2.38
CA LYS A 105 17.50 -11.93 -1.65
C LYS A 105 18.77 -12.53 -2.24
N ILE A 106 19.56 -11.66 -2.84
CA ILE A 106 20.83 -12.00 -3.48
C ILE A 106 21.95 -11.69 -2.50
N GLU A 107 22.76 -12.69 -2.19
CA GLU A 107 23.88 -12.59 -1.27
C GLU A 107 25.19 -12.92 -1.98
N VAL A 108 26.25 -12.20 -1.65
CA VAL A 108 27.61 -12.57 -2.06
C VAL A 108 27.99 -13.90 -1.40
N LYS A 109 28.52 -14.84 -2.20
CA LYS A 109 29.04 -16.10 -1.67
C LYS A 109 30.31 -15.82 -0.86
N ASN A 110 30.45 -16.46 0.29
CA ASN A 110 31.58 -16.23 1.20
C ASN A 110 32.96 -16.57 0.57
N ASP A 111 32.99 -17.46 -0.41
CA ASP A 111 34.18 -17.92 -1.13
C ASP A 111 34.41 -17.18 -2.46
N ALA A 112 33.55 -16.21 -2.81
CA ALA A 112 33.67 -15.48 -4.06
C ALA A 112 34.93 -14.60 -4.09
N LYS A 113 35.79 -14.84 -5.08
CA LYS A 113 36.87 -13.90 -5.43
C LYS A 113 36.30 -12.86 -6.38
N ILE A 114 35.90 -11.72 -5.82
CA ILE A 114 35.34 -10.60 -6.58
C ILE A 114 36.48 -9.62 -6.92
N PRO A 115 36.85 -9.47 -8.20
CA PRO A 115 37.77 -8.42 -8.61
C PRO A 115 37.25 -7.04 -8.20
N GLU A 116 38.15 -6.14 -7.76
CA GLU A 116 37.76 -4.79 -7.33
C GLU A 116 37.02 -4.01 -8.43
N ALA A 117 37.38 -4.24 -9.70
CA ALA A 117 36.77 -3.61 -10.86
C ALA A 117 35.26 -3.88 -11.01
N ILE A 118 34.74 -4.96 -10.40
CA ILE A 118 33.33 -5.35 -10.49
C ILE A 118 32.63 -5.31 -9.12
N LYS A 119 33.36 -4.91 -8.07
CA LYS A 119 32.86 -4.85 -6.70
C LYS A 119 31.80 -3.76 -6.62
N GLY A 120 30.53 -4.16 -6.48
CA GLY A 120 29.39 -3.25 -6.45
C GLY A 120 28.56 -3.23 -7.74
N ASP A 121 28.93 -4.00 -8.77
CA ASP A 121 28.08 -4.28 -9.93
C ASP A 121 27.39 -5.64 -9.74
N PRO A 122 26.16 -5.69 -9.20
CA PRO A 122 25.47 -6.95 -8.88
C PRO A 122 25.29 -7.84 -10.10
N THR A 123 25.06 -7.25 -11.28
CA THR A 123 24.97 -7.97 -12.56
C THR A 123 26.27 -8.68 -12.91
N GLN A 124 27.42 -8.02 -12.79
CA GLN A 124 28.72 -8.66 -13.04
C GLN A 124 29.07 -9.69 -11.97
N MET A 125 28.71 -9.43 -10.72
CA MET A 125 28.88 -10.40 -9.62
C MET A 125 28.00 -11.65 -9.86
N GLU A 126 26.77 -11.49 -10.36
CA GLU A 126 25.92 -12.60 -10.82
C GLU A 126 26.55 -13.38 -11.98
N MET A 127 27.07 -12.70 -13.00
CA MET A 127 27.72 -13.36 -14.15
C MET A 127 28.96 -14.15 -13.77
N LEU A 128 29.75 -13.68 -12.80
CA LEU A 128 30.88 -14.44 -12.25
C LEU A 128 30.46 -15.58 -11.30
N GLY A 129 29.15 -15.74 -11.05
CA GLY A 129 28.64 -16.70 -10.09
C GLY A 129 29.05 -16.37 -8.64
N ALA A 130 29.40 -15.11 -8.37
CA ALA A 130 29.87 -14.63 -7.07
C ALA A 130 28.73 -14.37 -6.07
N VAL A 131 27.48 -14.39 -6.52
CA VAL A 131 26.31 -14.29 -5.64
C VAL A 131 25.43 -15.53 -5.71
N LYS A 132 24.57 -15.71 -4.71
CA LYS A 132 23.56 -16.76 -4.63
C LYS A 132 22.21 -16.15 -4.23
N GLN A 133 21.14 -16.73 -4.74
CA GLN A 133 19.83 -16.51 -4.15
C GLN A 133 19.72 -17.30 -2.85
N SER A 134 19.38 -16.59 -1.77
CA SER A 134 19.30 -17.17 -0.42
C SER A 134 17.92 -17.73 -0.07
N LEU A 135 16.89 -17.31 -0.81
CA LEU A 135 15.52 -17.75 -0.63
C LEU A 135 15.17 -18.92 -1.56
N PRO A 136 14.25 -19.81 -1.15
CA PRO A 136 13.67 -20.80 -2.05
C PRO A 136 13.10 -20.19 -3.33
N ASP A 137 13.29 -20.88 -4.45
CA ASP A 137 12.79 -20.50 -5.78
C ASP A 137 11.28 -20.19 -5.82
N LYS A 138 10.52 -20.78 -4.89
CA LYS A 138 9.07 -20.56 -4.75
C LYS A 138 8.73 -19.10 -4.45
N TYR A 139 9.56 -18.37 -3.69
CA TYR A 139 9.30 -16.95 -3.42
C TYR A 139 9.87 -16.05 -4.51
N ALA A 140 11.00 -16.44 -5.11
CA ALA A 140 11.73 -15.61 -6.04
C ALA A 140 11.13 -15.54 -7.44
N LYS A 141 10.37 -16.56 -7.85
CA LYS A 141 9.80 -16.66 -9.20
C LYS A 141 8.34 -16.26 -9.20
N LEU A 142 7.98 -15.26 -10.02
CA LEU A 142 6.60 -14.80 -10.18
C LEU A 142 5.64 -15.90 -10.66
N ASP A 143 6.11 -16.89 -11.41
CA ASP A 143 5.28 -18.04 -11.82
C ASP A 143 5.03 -19.05 -10.69
N LYS A 144 5.87 -19.05 -9.63
CA LYS A 144 5.82 -20.04 -8.55
C LYS A 144 5.31 -19.50 -7.22
N THR A 145 5.44 -18.20 -7.01
CA THR A 145 5.03 -17.55 -5.76
C THR A 145 3.52 -17.61 -5.57
N ALA A 146 3.14 -17.95 -4.34
CA ALA A 146 1.76 -17.96 -3.88
C ALA A 146 1.35 -16.61 -3.25
N PHE A 147 2.29 -15.69 -3.03
CA PHE A 147 1.99 -14.42 -2.40
C PHE A 147 1.16 -13.54 -3.33
N THR A 148 -0.01 -13.18 -2.84
CA THR A 148 -0.91 -12.24 -3.48
C THR A 148 -1.43 -11.26 -2.45
N ILE A 149 -1.60 -10.01 -2.84
CA ILE A 149 -2.25 -8.98 -2.04
C ILE A 149 -3.35 -8.31 -2.86
N GLU A 150 -4.31 -7.73 -2.16
CA GLU A 150 -5.33 -6.87 -2.73
C GLU A 150 -5.22 -5.49 -2.08
N VAL A 151 -4.83 -4.50 -2.87
CA VAL A 151 -4.72 -3.11 -2.46
C VAL A 151 -6.10 -2.49 -2.57
N LYS A 152 -6.66 -2.08 -1.43
CA LYS A 152 -8.02 -1.52 -1.35
C LYS A 152 -8.01 0.01 -1.35
N PRO A 153 -9.09 0.65 -1.83
CA PRO A 153 -9.22 2.09 -1.76
C PRO A 153 -9.31 2.53 -0.29
N GLY A 154 -8.62 3.62 0.06
CA GLY A 154 -8.61 4.18 1.42
C GLY A 154 -7.54 3.60 2.36
N GLY A 155 -6.69 2.69 1.88
CA GLY A 155 -5.61 2.10 2.67
C GLY A 155 -5.76 0.59 2.83
N SER A 156 -4.70 -0.05 3.28
CA SER A 156 -4.70 -1.47 3.64
C SER A 156 -3.87 -1.64 4.91
N ASP A 157 -4.20 -2.67 5.70
CA ASP A 157 -3.33 -3.11 6.79
C ASP A 157 -1.92 -3.43 6.26
N PRO A 158 -0.88 -3.39 7.10
CA PRO A 158 0.46 -3.82 6.70
C PRO A 158 0.43 -5.23 6.10
N PHE A 159 1.13 -5.41 4.98
CA PHE A 159 1.26 -6.69 4.32
C PHE A 159 2.56 -7.37 4.75
N ASP A 160 2.48 -8.14 5.82
CA ASP A 160 3.64 -8.84 6.36
C ASP A 160 3.83 -10.21 5.68
N PHE A 161 5.09 -10.60 5.47
CA PHE A 161 5.46 -11.87 4.87
C PHE A 161 6.40 -12.65 5.79
N GLU A 162 5.97 -13.83 6.22
CA GLU A 162 6.80 -14.77 6.96
C GLU A 162 7.26 -15.87 6.00
N LEU A 163 8.57 -15.95 5.76
CA LEU A 163 9.18 -16.87 4.83
C LEU A 163 9.91 -17.97 5.59
N ASP A 164 9.89 -19.18 5.04
CA ASP A 164 10.71 -20.28 5.53
C ASP A 164 11.44 -21.05 4.41
N ALA A 165 12.42 -21.86 4.78
CA ALA A 165 13.22 -22.66 3.85
C ALA A 165 12.40 -23.71 3.07
N LYS A 166 11.17 -24.03 3.48
CA LYS A 166 10.28 -25.00 2.81
C LYS A 166 9.42 -24.35 1.73
N GLY A 167 9.37 -23.03 1.67
CA GLY A 167 8.56 -22.31 0.71
C GLY A 167 7.08 -22.30 1.07
N ARG A 168 6.76 -22.08 2.35
CA ARG A 168 5.38 -22.02 2.88
C ARG A 168 4.90 -20.59 3.05
#